data_AF-A0A024TS38-F1
#
_entry.id   AF-A0A024TS38-F1
#
_cell.length_a   1.000
_cell.length_b   1.000
_cell.length_c   1.000
_cell.angle_alpha   90.00
_cell.angle_beta   90.00
_cell.angle_gamma   90.00
#
_symmetry.space_group_name_H-M   'P 1'
#
loop_
_entity.id
_entity.type
_entity.pdbx_description
1 polymer ?
#
loop_
_entity_poly.entity_id
_entity_poly.type
_entity_poly.pdbx_seq_one_letter_code
_entity_poly.pdbx_strand_id
1 'polypeptide(L)'
;MAKVWLSEDGTKECDGPKAPSRPSRHQIYRVLVKARCDKLKKVKAELEDAIQRLEKEQRRARQPASLSWENIALALKDSSEESRRQNRDLRDKIQAFHQLVNDLAPWAALTRELDPTSTTWRDTSLPIHPESRRMAKTWITQRMIHNTDAMFQQHGFVSRDDQCVDVWCDVDVTVSDTGTLCKIRRNFISPQTLEQSVAFVRENWLEAILIEAPQDSVIHECDGNTKLGTVITSVGEYIHLLWAEFHQGPDRCTFVLRHIVDDDAQSPSAHLHQRSRNIWSTLVKVSGMWT
;
A
#
# COMPACT_ATOMS: atom_id res chain seq x y z
N MET A 1 -43.74 82.84 -90.95
CA MET A 1 -44.73 83.65 -90.18
C MET A 1 -45.53 82.67 -89.33
N ALA A 2 -45.32 82.59 -88.00
CA ALA A 2 -46.06 83.33 -86.96
C ALA A 2 -47.59 83.21 -87.12
N LYS A 3 -48.45 82.93 -86.13
CA LYS A 3 -48.42 82.63 -84.68
C LYS A 3 -49.88 82.15 -84.38
N VAL A 4 -50.11 81.15 -83.51
CA VAL A 4 -50.70 81.24 -82.14
C VAL A 4 -52.05 81.99 -82.09
N TRP A 5 -53.17 81.43 -81.61
CA TRP A 5 -53.64 81.17 -80.22
C TRP A 5 -54.78 80.10 -80.26
N LEU A 6 -55.26 79.39 -79.23
CA LEU A 6 -55.38 79.55 -77.77
C LEU A 6 -55.25 78.18 -77.04
N SER A 7 -55.01 78.23 -75.73
CA SER A 7 -54.86 77.11 -74.79
C SER A 7 -56.19 76.66 -74.18
N GLU A 8 -56.43 75.35 -74.12
CA GLU A 8 -57.40 74.69 -73.24
C GLU A 8 -56.65 73.59 -72.49
N ASP A 9 -56.70 73.55 -71.16
CA ASP A 9 -56.27 72.36 -70.43
C ASP A 9 -56.91 72.22 -69.04
N GLY A 10 -57.23 70.96 -68.70
CA GLY A 10 -57.13 70.43 -67.35
C GLY A 10 -58.39 70.36 -66.47
N THR A 11 -59.14 69.25 -66.54
CA THR A 11 -59.51 68.42 -65.37
C THR A 11 -60.15 67.09 -65.82
N LYS A 12 -59.46 65.97 -65.58
CA LYS A 12 -60.02 64.61 -65.66
C LYS A 12 -60.45 64.20 -64.26
N GLU A 13 -61.75 64.28 -64.00
CA GLU A 13 -62.34 63.85 -62.73
C GLU A 13 -62.66 62.35 -62.79
N CYS A 14 -62.15 61.66 -61.78
CA CYS A 14 -62.09 60.21 -61.67
C CYS A 14 -63.46 59.58 -61.44
N ASP A 15 -63.62 58.35 -61.94
CA ASP A 15 -64.74 57.45 -61.64
C ASP A 15 -65.09 57.46 -60.15
N GLY A 16 -66.26 58.03 -59.82
CA GLY A 16 -66.81 58.04 -58.48
C GLY A 16 -67.14 56.63 -57.98
N PRO A 17 -67.00 56.36 -56.68
CA PRO A 17 -67.18 55.03 -56.13
C PRO A 17 -68.63 54.56 -56.28
N LYS A 18 -68.83 53.42 -56.95
CA LYS A 18 -70.12 52.70 -56.91
C LYS A 18 -70.51 52.45 -55.45
N ALA A 19 -71.67 52.97 -55.05
CA ALA A 19 -72.22 52.75 -53.71
C ALA A 19 -72.26 51.24 -53.37
N PRO A 20 -71.88 50.82 -52.15
CA PRO A 20 -71.84 49.41 -51.81
C PRO A 20 -73.25 48.83 -51.87
N SER A 21 -73.44 47.80 -52.69
CA SER A 21 -74.64 46.98 -52.71
C SER A 21 -74.98 46.54 -51.28
N ARG A 22 -76.23 46.78 -50.84
CA ARG A 22 -76.70 46.37 -49.49
C ARG A 22 -76.36 44.88 -49.30
N PRO A 23 -75.53 44.53 -48.31
CA PRO A 23 -75.12 43.14 -48.16
C PRO A 23 -76.35 42.28 -47.90
N SER A 24 -76.50 41.23 -48.69
CA SER A 24 -77.60 40.27 -48.54
C SER A 24 -77.61 39.76 -47.09
N ARG A 25 -78.80 39.52 -46.51
CA ARG A 25 -78.96 38.98 -45.14
C ARG A 25 -78.05 37.76 -44.88
N HIS A 26 -77.77 36.98 -45.91
CA HIS A 26 -76.86 35.84 -45.86
C HIS A 26 -75.39 36.22 -45.63
N GLN A 27 -74.92 37.35 -46.18
CA GLN A 27 -73.55 37.85 -45.96
C GLN A 27 -73.38 38.38 -44.53
N ILE A 28 -74.36 39.12 -44.00
CA ILE A 28 -74.35 39.60 -42.61
C ILE A 28 -74.32 38.42 -41.63
N TYR A 29 -75.15 37.40 -41.89
CA TYR A 29 -75.15 36.17 -41.10
C TYR A 29 -73.80 35.44 -41.15
N ARG A 30 -73.17 35.31 -42.33
CA ARG A 30 -71.84 34.69 -42.45
C ARG A 30 -70.76 35.45 -41.67
N VAL A 31 -70.81 36.77 -41.65
CA VAL A 31 -69.86 37.60 -40.88
C VAL A 31 -70.08 37.43 -39.37
N LEU A 32 -71.33 37.44 -38.90
CA LEU A 32 -71.67 37.21 -37.49
C LEU A 32 -71.26 35.81 -37.01
N VAL A 33 -71.52 34.78 -37.83
CA VAL A 33 -71.11 33.40 -37.53
C VAL A 33 -69.59 33.29 -37.50
N LYS A 34 -68.88 33.91 -38.46
CA LYS A 34 -67.41 33.93 -38.47
C LYS A 34 -66.85 34.62 -37.22
N ALA A 35 -67.37 35.80 -36.84
CA ALA A 35 -66.96 36.50 -35.64
C ALA A 35 -67.22 35.69 -34.36
N ARG A 36 -68.34 34.94 -34.30
CA ARG A 36 -68.64 34.04 -33.18
C ARG A 36 -67.68 32.84 -33.14
N CYS A 37 -67.39 32.24 -34.29
CA CYS A 37 -66.39 31.17 -34.41
C CYS A 37 -65.00 31.65 -34.00
N ASP A 38 -64.59 32.86 -34.40
CA ASP A 38 -63.29 33.43 -34.06
C ASP A 38 -63.19 33.74 -32.56
N LYS A 39 -64.26 34.25 -31.95
CA LYS A 39 -64.36 34.41 -30.49
C LYS A 39 -64.25 33.07 -29.75
N LEU A 40 -64.96 32.05 -30.23
CA LEU A 40 -64.89 30.70 -29.64
C LEU A 40 -63.50 30.07 -29.79
N LYS A 41 -62.82 30.27 -30.93
CA LYS A 41 -61.43 29.80 -31.13
C LYS A 41 -60.46 30.49 -30.18
N LYS A 42 -60.63 31.80 -29.95
CA LYS A 42 -59.80 32.55 -29.01
C LYS A 42 -59.98 32.03 -27.59
N VAL A 43 -61.23 31.87 -27.15
CA VAL A 43 -61.54 31.31 -25.83
C VAL A 43 -61.02 29.88 -25.68
N LYS A 44 -61.13 29.05 -26.73
CA LYS A 44 -60.56 27.70 -26.74
C LYS A 44 -59.05 27.73 -26.56
N ALA A 45 -58.33 28.59 -27.28
CA ALA A 45 -56.88 28.71 -27.16
C ALA A 45 -56.46 29.20 -25.76
N GLU A 46 -57.18 30.17 -25.18
CA GLU A 46 -56.94 30.66 -23.82
C GLU A 46 -57.15 29.56 -22.76
N LEU A 47 -58.19 28.73 -22.93
CA LEU A 47 -58.46 27.61 -22.03
C LEU A 47 -57.44 26.47 -22.18
N GLU A 48 -57.04 26.14 -23.41
CA GLU A 48 -56.01 25.13 -23.67
C GLU A 48 -54.67 25.53 -23.04
N ASP A 49 -54.32 26.81 -23.13
CA ASP A 49 -53.11 27.34 -22.52
C ASP A 49 -53.20 27.37 -20.97
N ALA A 50 -54.37 27.71 -20.41
CA ALA A 50 -54.60 27.62 -18.97
C ALA A 50 -54.49 26.18 -18.44
N ILE A 51 -55.02 25.20 -19.17
CA ILE A 51 -54.89 23.78 -18.83
C ILE A 51 -53.42 23.36 -18.87
N GLN A 52 -52.68 23.71 -19.92
CA GLN A 52 -51.26 23.36 -20.02
C GLN A 52 -50.42 23.96 -18.89
N ARG A 53 -50.71 25.19 -18.47
CA ARG A 53 -50.03 25.82 -17.32
C ARG A 53 -50.32 25.07 -16.03
N LEU A 54 -51.59 24.76 -15.76
CA LEU A 54 -52.01 24.03 -14.56
C LEU A 54 -51.44 22.60 -14.52
N GLU A 55 -51.41 21.91 -15.65
CA GLU A 55 -50.79 20.58 -15.74
C GLU A 55 -49.28 20.65 -15.47
N LYS A 56 -48.59 21.69 -15.96
CA LYS A 56 -47.16 21.89 -15.71
C LYS A 56 -46.87 22.22 -14.25
N GLU A 57 -47.70 23.03 -13.61
CA GLU A 57 -47.61 23.33 -12.18
C GLU A 57 -47.90 22.09 -11.32
N GLN A 58 -48.93 21.32 -11.67
CA GLN A 58 -49.26 20.07 -10.97
C GLN A 58 -48.15 19.03 -11.12
N ARG A 59 -47.53 18.91 -12.31
CA ARG A 59 -46.37 18.03 -12.53
C ARG A 59 -45.17 18.47 -11.69
N ARG A 60 -44.90 19.78 -11.60
CA ARG A 60 -43.82 20.32 -10.75
C ARG A 60 -44.08 20.09 -9.26
N ALA A 61 -45.32 20.28 -8.79
CA ALA A 61 -45.71 20.03 -7.40
C ALA A 61 -45.69 18.54 -7.04
N ARG A 62 -45.95 17.65 -8.02
CA ARG A 62 -45.86 16.19 -7.84
C ARG A 62 -44.43 15.66 -7.95
N GLN A 63 -43.47 16.42 -8.45
CA GLN A 63 -42.07 16.04 -8.37
C GLN A 63 -41.58 16.30 -6.95
N PRO A 64 -41.20 15.25 -6.19
CA PRO A 64 -40.72 15.44 -4.83
C PRO A 64 -39.41 16.22 -4.87
N ALA A 65 -39.42 17.46 -4.36
CA ALA A 65 -38.24 18.30 -4.24
C ALA A 65 -37.27 17.82 -3.13
N SER A 66 -37.70 16.85 -2.32
CA SER A 66 -36.94 16.23 -1.25
C SER A 66 -36.93 14.72 -1.43
N LEU A 67 -35.77 14.08 -1.22
CA LEU A 67 -35.64 12.62 -1.12
C LEU A 67 -36.70 12.07 -0.15
N SER A 68 -37.25 10.90 -0.43
CA SER A 68 -38.21 10.28 0.49
C SER A 68 -37.55 10.06 1.85
N TRP A 69 -38.30 10.28 2.93
CA TRP A 69 -37.82 10.00 4.29
C TRP A 69 -37.37 8.55 4.46
N GLU A 70 -37.92 7.63 3.69
CA GLU A 70 -37.47 6.23 3.61
C GLU A 70 -36.02 6.12 3.12
N ASN A 71 -35.68 6.81 2.01
CA ASN A 71 -34.30 6.83 1.49
C ASN A 71 -33.33 7.52 2.45
N ILE A 72 -33.77 8.60 3.12
CA ILE A 72 -32.97 9.29 4.13
C ILE A 72 -32.73 8.39 5.34
N ALA A 73 -33.76 7.71 5.84
CA ALA A 73 -33.66 6.78 6.95
C ALA A 73 -32.76 5.58 6.62
N LEU A 74 -32.86 5.04 5.41
CA LEU A 74 -31.99 3.97 4.92
C LEU A 74 -30.53 4.44 4.86
N ALA A 75 -30.25 5.59 4.24
CA ALA A 75 -28.90 6.14 4.16
C ALA A 75 -28.30 6.43 5.55
N LEU A 76 -29.10 6.93 6.50
CA LEU A 76 -28.68 7.13 7.88
C LEU A 76 -28.41 5.82 8.61
N LYS A 77 -29.23 4.79 8.36
CA LYS A 77 -29.02 3.45 8.93
C LYS A 77 -27.71 2.84 8.40
N ASP A 78 -27.50 2.88 7.09
CA ASP A 78 -26.28 2.35 6.45
C ASP A 78 -25.03 3.08 6.96
N SER A 79 -25.08 4.42 7.04
CA SER A 79 -24.01 5.24 7.61
C SER A 79 -23.74 4.91 9.09
N SER A 80 -24.80 4.67 9.87
CA SER A 80 -24.70 4.28 11.28
C SER A 80 -24.10 2.88 11.45
N GLU A 81 -24.48 1.92 10.60
CA GLU A 81 -23.90 0.58 10.59
C GLU A 81 -22.42 0.59 10.19
N GLU A 82 -22.07 1.37 9.17
CA GLU A 82 -20.68 1.56 8.74
C GLU A 82 -19.84 2.17 9.86
N SER A 83 -20.34 3.25 10.49
CA SER A 83 -19.68 3.87 11.64
C SER A 83 -19.49 2.90 12.81
N ARG A 84 -20.47 2.01 13.07
CA ARG A 84 -20.34 0.97 14.10
C ARG A 84 -19.32 -0.10 13.73
N ARG A 85 -19.23 -0.50 12.45
CA ARG A 85 -18.20 -1.45 11.97
C ARG A 85 -16.82 -0.85 12.13
N GLN A 86 -16.62 0.39 11.68
CA GLN A 86 -15.35 1.10 11.84
C GLN A 86 -14.95 1.25 13.31
N ASN A 87 -15.90 1.59 14.19
CA ASN A 87 -15.62 1.69 15.62
C ASN A 87 -15.20 0.34 16.23
N ARG A 88 -15.83 -0.78 15.84
CA ARG A 88 -15.40 -2.12 16.25
C ARG A 88 -13.99 -2.43 15.76
N ASP A 89 -13.71 -2.25 14.47
CA ASP A 89 -12.38 -2.50 13.89
C ASP A 89 -11.29 -1.65 14.56
N LEU A 90 -11.58 -0.38 14.86
CA LEU A 90 -10.65 0.49 15.60
C LEU A 90 -10.43 0.02 17.04
N ARG A 91 -11.47 -0.45 17.74
CA ARG A 91 -11.34 -1.01 19.09
C ARG A 91 -10.52 -2.29 19.09
N ASP A 92 -10.75 -3.16 18.12
CA ASP A 92 -9.98 -4.41 17.96
C ASP A 92 -8.50 -4.09 17.69
N LYS A 93 -8.21 -3.09 16.84
CA LYS A 93 -6.86 -2.57 16.63
C LYS A 93 -6.24 -1.99 17.91
N ILE A 94 -6.97 -1.18 18.67
CA ILE A 94 -6.49 -0.63 19.94
C ILE A 94 -6.15 -1.75 20.92
N GLN A 95 -7.01 -2.77 21.03
CA GLN A 95 -6.76 -3.92 21.88
C GLN A 95 -5.50 -4.69 21.45
N ALA A 96 -5.35 -4.95 20.16
CA ALA A 96 -4.15 -5.59 19.61
C ALA A 96 -2.88 -4.75 19.87
N PHE A 97 -2.94 -3.43 19.71
CA PHE A 97 -1.83 -2.54 20.04
C PHE A 97 -1.52 -2.52 21.54
N HIS A 98 -2.53 -2.55 22.42
CA HIS A 98 -2.31 -2.67 23.86
C HIS A 98 -1.62 -3.98 24.22
N GLN A 99 -2.01 -5.10 23.61
CA GLN A 99 -1.31 -6.38 23.81
C GLN A 99 0.15 -6.28 23.34
N LEU A 100 0.38 -5.76 22.13
CA LEU A 100 1.71 -5.55 21.59
C LEU A 100 2.58 -4.67 22.50
N VAL A 101 2.04 -3.55 23.02
CA VAL A 101 2.76 -2.66 23.94
C VAL A 101 3.05 -3.35 25.26
N ASN A 102 2.12 -4.13 25.81
CA ASN A 102 2.37 -4.87 27.06
C ASN A 102 3.45 -5.95 26.89
N ASP A 103 3.49 -6.61 25.74
CA ASP A 103 4.54 -7.58 25.42
C ASP A 103 5.91 -6.89 25.22
N LEU A 104 5.92 -5.72 24.56
CA LEU A 104 7.13 -4.95 24.27
C LEU A 104 7.61 -4.07 25.42
N ALA A 105 6.77 -3.72 26.39
CA ALA A 105 7.14 -2.82 27.50
C ALA A 105 8.25 -3.40 28.40
N PRO A 106 8.21 -4.68 28.82
CA PRO A 106 9.34 -5.33 29.48
C PRO A 106 10.59 -5.37 28.59
N TRP A 107 10.39 -5.54 27.28
CA TRP A 107 11.48 -5.50 26.32
C TRP A 107 12.15 -4.12 26.25
N ALA A 108 11.39 -3.03 26.28
CA ALA A 108 11.89 -1.66 26.13
C ALA A 108 12.42 -1.02 27.44
N ALA A 109 11.82 -1.34 28.59
CA ALA A 109 12.18 -0.71 29.87
C ALA A 109 13.58 -1.12 30.35
N LEU A 110 13.94 -2.38 30.13
CA LEU A 110 15.24 -2.95 30.49
C LEU A 110 16.36 -2.55 29.50
N THR A 111 16.07 -1.87 28.39
CA THR A 111 17.06 -1.43 27.40
C THR A 111 17.86 -0.20 27.85
N ARG A 112 17.34 0.55 28.82
CA ARG A 112 17.93 1.83 29.25
C ARG A 112 19.15 1.69 30.17
N GLU A 113 19.35 0.52 30.77
CA GLU A 113 20.42 0.25 31.75
C GLU A 113 21.49 -0.74 31.25
N LEU A 114 21.35 -1.25 30.03
CA LEU A 114 22.23 -2.29 29.53
C LEU A 114 23.34 -1.71 28.66
N ASP A 115 24.55 -2.22 28.88
CA ASP A 115 25.70 -1.92 28.03
C ASP A 115 25.34 -2.26 26.58
N PRO A 116 25.40 -1.29 25.64
CA PRO A 116 25.10 -1.52 24.23
C PRO A 116 26.00 -2.56 23.57
N THR A 117 27.15 -2.87 24.18
CA THR A 117 28.08 -3.91 23.72
C THR A 117 27.76 -5.30 24.29
N SER A 118 26.95 -5.40 25.34
CA SER A 118 26.58 -6.68 25.94
C SER A 118 25.52 -7.39 25.09
N THR A 119 25.78 -8.66 24.81
CA THR A 119 24.74 -9.58 24.33
C THR A 119 23.75 -9.82 25.46
N THR A 120 22.46 -9.70 25.16
CA THR A 120 21.37 -9.90 26.12
C THR A 120 20.41 -10.95 25.61
N TRP A 121 19.52 -11.46 26.47
CA TRP A 121 18.49 -12.43 26.10
C TRP A 121 17.66 -11.98 24.88
N ARG A 122 17.44 -10.68 24.71
CA ARG A 122 16.75 -10.05 23.57
C ARG A 122 17.36 -10.33 22.21
N ASP A 123 18.65 -10.63 22.20
CA ASP A 123 19.39 -10.90 20.97
C ASP A 123 19.30 -12.39 20.58
N THR A 124 18.63 -13.20 21.39
CA THR A 124 18.55 -14.67 21.24
C THR A 124 17.19 -15.26 21.57
N SER A 125 16.19 -14.45 21.93
CA SER A 125 14.85 -14.91 22.30
C SER A 125 13.79 -14.47 21.29
N LEU A 126 12.81 -15.31 20.99
CA LEU A 126 11.66 -14.96 20.14
C LEU A 126 10.32 -15.16 20.88
N PRO A 127 9.46 -14.13 20.93
CA PRO A 127 8.14 -14.24 21.56
C PRO A 127 7.16 -15.03 20.70
N ILE A 128 6.09 -15.52 21.33
CA ILE A 128 5.02 -16.29 20.65
C ILE A 128 4.09 -15.43 19.78
N HIS A 129 3.85 -14.17 20.16
CA HIS A 129 2.91 -13.29 19.47
C HIS A 129 3.43 -12.88 18.07
N PRO A 130 2.69 -13.09 16.96
CA PRO A 130 3.21 -12.95 15.60
C PRO A 130 3.84 -11.58 15.28
N GLU A 131 3.20 -10.49 15.68
CA GLU A 131 3.71 -9.14 15.41
C GLU A 131 4.97 -8.82 16.24
N SER A 132 4.95 -9.20 17.52
CA SER A 132 6.09 -9.05 18.45
C SER A 132 7.28 -9.87 17.95
N ARG A 133 7.01 -11.08 17.43
CA ARG A 133 7.98 -11.99 16.85
C ARG A 133 8.63 -11.43 15.60
N ARG A 134 7.83 -10.87 14.68
CA ARG A 134 8.34 -10.18 13.48
C ARG A 134 9.25 -9.02 13.88
N MET A 135 8.82 -8.20 14.84
CA MET A 135 9.63 -7.09 15.36
C MET A 135 10.92 -7.57 16.02
N ALA A 136 10.90 -8.64 16.81
CA ALA A 136 12.08 -9.21 17.44
C ALA A 136 13.08 -9.71 16.39
N LYS A 137 12.64 -10.44 15.36
CA LYS A 137 13.51 -10.89 14.26
C LYS A 137 14.16 -9.73 13.53
N THR A 138 13.37 -8.69 13.21
CA THR A 138 13.89 -7.47 12.58
C THR A 138 14.89 -6.76 13.50
N TRP A 139 14.59 -6.61 14.78
CA TRP A 139 15.49 -5.97 15.75
C TRP A 139 16.84 -6.69 15.86
N ILE A 140 16.83 -8.01 16.05
CA ILE A 140 18.04 -8.83 16.18
C ILE A 140 18.91 -8.66 14.94
N THR A 141 18.33 -8.84 13.75
CA THR A 141 19.06 -8.76 12.48
C THR A 141 19.53 -7.34 12.16
N GLN A 142 18.74 -6.31 12.47
CA GLN A 142 19.15 -4.91 12.34
C GLN A 142 20.32 -4.57 13.26
N ARG A 143 20.29 -5.01 14.52
CA ARG A 143 21.41 -4.78 15.45
C ARG A 143 22.68 -5.44 14.94
N MET A 144 22.59 -6.68 14.43
CA MET A 144 23.73 -7.36 13.84
C MET A 144 24.30 -6.62 12.63
N ILE A 145 23.46 -6.18 11.68
CA ILE A 145 23.96 -5.49 10.49
C ILE A 145 24.60 -4.15 10.84
N HIS A 146 24.03 -3.39 11.78
CA HIS A 146 24.62 -2.14 12.27
C HIS A 146 25.94 -2.35 13.01
N ASN A 147 26.13 -3.50 13.67
CA ASN A 147 27.38 -3.84 14.35
C ASN A 147 28.44 -4.50 13.43
N THR A 148 28.14 -4.74 12.15
CA THR A 148 29.03 -5.48 11.23
C THR A 148 30.42 -4.86 11.14
N ASP A 149 30.49 -3.55 10.90
CA ASP A 149 31.78 -2.89 10.66
C ASP A 149 32.65 -2.92 11.93
N ALA A 150 32.05 -2.76 13.12
CA ALA A 150 32.75 -2.88 14.40
C ALA A 150 33.24 -4.31 14.66
N MET A 151 32.43 -5.32 14.37
CA MET A 151 32.83 -6.73 14.50
C MET A 151 34.02 -7.08 13.59
N PHE A 152 33.99 -6.60 12.35
CA PHE A 152 35.08 -6.81 11.40
C PHE A 152 36.38 -6.13 11.85
N GLN A 153 36.32 -4.86 12.27
CA GLN A 153 37.48 -4.15 12.79
C GLN A 153 38.07 -4.84 14.03
N GLN A 154 37.23 -5.24 14.98
CA GLN A 154 37.66 -5.95 16.20
C GLN A 154 38.38 -7.27 15.88
N HIS A 155 38.00 -7.92 14.79
CA HIS A 155 38.56 -9.20 14.37
C HIS A 155 39.62 -9.08 13.26
N GLY A 156 40.18 -7.88 13.04
CA GLY A 156 41.31 -7.67 12.15
C GLY A 156 40.99 -7.76 10.66
N PHE A 157 39.71 -7.64 10.29
CA PHE A 157 39.33 -7.42 8.90
C PHE A 157 39.62 -5.96 8.54
N VAL A 158 40.10 -5.74 7.32
CA VAL A 158 40.48 -4.42 6.82
C VAL A 158 39.24 -3.56 6.66
N SER A 159 39.40 -2.24 6.76
CA SER A 159 38.29 -1.29 6.73
C SER A 159 37.46 -1.42 5.45
N ARG A 160 36.19 -1.02 5.53
CA ARG A 160 35.17 -1.07 4.47
C ARG A 160 35.63 -0.49 3.12
N ASP A 161 36.59 0.43 3.13
CA ASP A 161 37.10 1.12 1.94
C ASP A 161 38.39 0.51 1.36
N ASP A 162 39.05 -0.39 2.10
CA ASP A 162 40.27 -1.07 1.66
C ASP A 162 39.94 -2.46 1.12
N GLN A 163 40.15 -2.67 -0.18
CA GLN A 163 40.01 -3.99 -0.80
C GLN A 163 41.18 -4.87 -0.36
N CYS A 164 40.96 -5.67 0.70
CA CYS A 164 41.91 -6.70 1.10
C CYS A 164 41.81 -7.90 0.17
N VAL A 165 42.83 -8.03 -0.70
CA VAL A 165 42.96 -9.13 -1.66
C VAL A 165 43.59 -10.38 -1.02
N ASP A 166 44.09 -10.28 0.20
CA ASP A 166 44.78 -11.38 0.86
C ASP A 166 43.82 -12.52 1.22
N VAL A 167 44.12 -13.72 0.73
CA VAL A 167 43.36 -14.94 1.07
C VAL A 167 43.92 -15.53 2.36
N TRP A 168 43.09 -15.65 3.39
CA TRP A 168 43.50 -16.22 4.67
C TRP A 168 42.32 -16.86 5.41
N CYS A 169 42.64 -17.81 6.29
CA CYS A 169 41.68 -18.47 7.17
C CYS A 169 42.35 -18.67 8.52
N ASP A 170 41.70 -18.23 9.59
CA ASP A 170 42.20 -18.32 10.95
C ASP A 170 41.13 -18.91 11.87
N VAL A 171 41.59 -19.75 12.81
CA VAL A 171 40.75 -20.42 13.80
C VAL A 171 41.37 -20.24 15.17
N ASP A 172 40.70 -19.48 16.03
CA ASP A 172 41.08 -19.26 17.43
C ASP A 172 40.11 -20.03 18.33
N VAL A 173 40.65 -20.94 19.14
CA VAL A 173 39.89 -21.75 20.10
C VAL A 173 40.36 -21.42 21.50
N THR A 174 39.48 -20.78 22.27
CA THR A 174 39.72 -20.47 23.68
C THR A 174 38.92 -21.46 24.54
N VAL A 175 39.62 -22.25 25.35
CA VAL A 175 39.00 -23.18 26.31
C VAL A 175 39.02 -22.54 27.69
N SER A 176 37.88 -22.55 28.37
CA SER A 176 37.70 -22.05 29.73
C SER A 176 36.94 -23.07 30.57
N ASP A 177 36.93 -22.89 31.89
CA ASP A 177 36.16 -23.72 32.81
C ASP A 177 34.65 -23.70 32.51
N THR A 178 34.16 -22.62 31.89
CA THR A 178 32.76 -22.43 31.51
C THR A 178 32.41 -22.96 30.13
N GLY A 179 33.39 -23.41 29.33
CA GLY A 179 33.17 -23.94 27.99
C GLY A 179 34.23 -23.50 26.97
N THR A 180 33.99 -23.88 25.71
CA THR A 180 34.90 -23.63 24.58
C THR A 180 34.32 -22.61 23.63
N LEU A 181 35.06 -21.53 23.40
CA LEU A 181 34.75 -20.52 22.38
C LEU A 181 35.60 -20.80 21.14
N CYS A 182 34.94 -20.96 19.99
CA CYS A 182 35.61 -21.09 18.70
C CYS A 182 35.30 -19.87 17.83
N LYS A 183 36.33 -19.17 17.37
CA LYS A 183 36.25 -18.05 16.44
C LYS A 183 36.88 -18.47 15.12
N ILE A 184 36.12 -18.36 14.04
CA ILE A 184 36.58 -18.67 12.69
C ILE A 184 36.51 -17.38 11.87
N ARG A 185 37.62 -17.04 11.22
CA ARG A 185 37.74 -15.86 10.37
C ARG A 185 38.26 -16.28 9.01
N ARG A 186 37.63 -15.82 7.93
CA ARG A 186 38.00 -16.22 6.57
C ARG A 186 37.87 -15.03 5.63
N ASN A 187 38.92 -14.75 4.86
CA ASN A 187 38.89 -13.85 3.72
C ASN A 187 39.33 -14.62 2.48
N PHE A 188 38.57 -14.54 1.40
CA PHE A 188 38.89 -15.25 0.16
C PHE A 188 38.27 -14.56 -1.04
N ILE A 189 38.86 -14.81 -2.21
CA ILE A 189 38.34 -14.34 -3.49
C ILE A 189 37.63 -15.50 -4.17
N SER A 190 36.38 -15.28 -4.56
CA SER A 190 35.61 -16.20 -5.40
C SER A 190 35.69 -15.76 -6.86
N PRO A 191 35.84 -16.68 -7.83
CA PRO A 191 35.78 -16.34 -9.26
C PRO A 191 34.36 -16.05 -9.75
N GLN A 192 33.34 -16.28 -8.92
CA GLN A 192 31.93 -16.07 -9.26
C GLN A 192 31.54 -14.59 -9.18
N THR A 193 30.46 -14.22 -9.87
CA THR A 193 29.90 -12.86 -9.70
C THR A 193 29.24 -12.71 -8.33
N LEU A 194 29.06 -11.47 -7.88
CA LEU A 194 28.39 -11.18 -6.61
C LEU A 194 26.98 -11.78 -6.59
N GLU A 195 26.24 -11.68 -7.69
CA GLU A 195 24.88 -12.19 -7.82
C GLU A 195 24.85 -13.71 -7.71
N GLN A 196 25.82 -14.41 -8.33
CA GLN A 196 25.94 -15.87 -8.24
C GLN A 196 26.27 -16.31 -6.81
N SER A 197 27.21 -15.64 -6.15
CA SER A 197 27.56 -15.97 -4.76
C SER A 197 26.41 -15.66 -3.79
N VAL A 198 25.68 -14.56 -3.98
CA VAL A 198 24.49 -14.24 -3.18
C VAL A 198 23.39 -15.29 -3.39
N ALA A 199 23.14 -15.70 -4.64
CA ALA A 199 22.17 -16.75 -4.94
C ALA A 199 22.57 -18.09 -4.31
N PHE A 200 23.85 -18.47 -4.40
CA PHE A 200 24.38 -19.68 -3.76
C PHE A 200 24.14 -19.68 -2.25
N VAL A 201 24.47 -18.58 -1.56
CA VAL A 201 24.23 -18.46 -0.11
C VAL A 201 22.73 -18.53 0.22
N ARG A 202 21.86 -17.95 -0.61
CA ARG A 202 20.41 -17.96 -0.38
C ARG A 202 19.80 -19.37 -0.48
N GLU A 203 20.31 -20.17 -1.40
CA GLU A 203 19.85 -21.54 -1.64
C GLU A 203 20.52 -22.54 -0.68
N ASN A 204 21.80 -22.34 -0.36
CA ASN A 204 22.64 -23.27 0.40
C ASN A 204 23.18 -22.61 1.68
N TRP A 205 22.32 -21.89 2.40
CA TRP A 205 22.71 -21.03 3.52
C TRP A 205 23.43 -21.77 4.66
N LEU A 206 23.12 -23.06 4.89
CA LEU A 206 23.78 -23.92 5.88
C LEU A 206 25.20 -24.33 5.42
N GLU A 207 25.35 -24.71 4.15
CA GLU A 207 26.64 -25.05 3.57
C GLU A 207 27.56 -23.82 3.51
N ALA A 208 27.00 -22.66 3.17
CA ALA A 208 27.72 -21.38 3.13
C ALA A 208 28.36 -21.00 4.48
N ILE A 209 27.83 -21.51 5.59
CA ILE A 209 28.35 -21.29 6.94
C ILE A 209 29.03 -22.53 7.54
N LEU A 210 29.35 -23.52 6.71
CA LEU A 210 30.05 -24.75 7.09
C LEU A 210 29.28 -25.57 8.14
N ILE A 211 27.94 -25.55 8.08
CA ILE A 211 27.09 -26.45 8.86
C ILE A 211 26.67 -27.60 7.94
N GLU A 212 27.21 -28.78 8.21
CA GLU A 212 26.74 -30.01 7.60
C GLU A 212 25.34 -30.35 8.14
N ALA A 213 24.35 -30.10 7.30
CA ALA A 213 22.95 -30.38 7.57
C ALA A 213 22.53 -31.63 6.79
N PRO A 214 21.80 -32.57 7.40
CA PRO A 214 21.00 -33.52 6.65
C PRO A 214 20.03 -32.78 5.73
N GLN A 215 19.52 -33.42 4.67
CA GLN A 215 18.53 -32.82 3.75
C GLN A 215 17.25 -32.35 4.47
N ASP A 216 17.01 -32.76 5.71
CA ASP A 216 15.80 -32.51 6.50
C ASP A 216 15.81 -31.16 7.25
N SER A 217 16.54 -30.14 6.77
CA SER A 217 16.45 -28.79 7.37
C SER A 217 15.05 -28.20 7.18
N VAL A 218 14.44 -27.70 8.26
CA VAL A 218 13.08 -27.15 8.22
C VAL A 218 13.14 -25.63 8.28
N ILE A 219 12.60 -24.97 7.25
CA ILE A 219 12.35 -23.54 7.28
C ILE A 219 10.97 -23.32 7.88
N HIS A 220 10.90 -22.64 9.02
CA HIS A 220 9.64 -22.39 9.73
C HIS A 220 8.99 -21.09 9.29
N GLU A 221 9.80 -20.05 9.09
CA GLU A 221 9.29 -18.70 8.85
C GLU A 221 10.17 -17.97 7.84
N CYS A 222 9.53 -17.21 6.95
CA CYS A 222 10.20 -16.36 5.97
C CYS A 222 9.44 -15.02 5.90
N ASP A 223 9.99 -13.99 6.55
CA ASP A 223 9.38 -12.66 6.62
C ASP A 223 10.30 -11.64 5.97
N GLY A 224 9.95 -11.24 4.74
CA GLY A 224 10.72 -10.27 3.97
C GLY A 224 12.16 -10.73 3.76
N ASN A 225 13.11 -10.04 4.40
CA ASN A 225 14.53 -10.32 4.31
C ASN A 225 15.05 -11.28 5.41
N THR A 226 14.19 -11.72 6.33
CA THR A 226 14.56 -12.64 7.41
C THR A 226 14.01 -14.04 7.15
N LYS A 227 14.78 -15.08 7.48
CA LYS A 227 14.24 -16.44 7.60
C LYS A 227 14.68 -17.09 8.90
N LEU A 228 13.80 -17.90 9.46
CA LEU A 228 14.05 -18.70 10.65
C LEU A 228 13.91 -20.17 10.29
N GLY A 229 14.92 -20.96 10.61
CA GLY A 229 14.94 -22.38 10.32
C GLY A 229 15.64 -23.19 11.40
N THR A 230 15.24 -24.45 11.51
CA THR A 230 15.89 -25.42 12.40
C THR A 230 16.58 -26.49 11.60
N VAL A 231 17.72 -26.95 12.11
CA VAL A 231 18.39 -28.16 11.65
C VAL A 231 18.84 -28.97 12.85
N ILE A 232 18.68 -30.29 12.77
CA ILE A 232 19.35 -31.23 13.67
C ILE A 232 20.50 -31.84 12.87
N THR A 233 21.72 -31.61 13.31
CA THR A 233 22.91 -32.13 12.63
C THR A 233 23.00 -33.66 12.76
N SER A 234 23.84 -34.29 11.93
CA SER A 234 24.12 -35.73 12.02
C SER A 234 24.67 -36.17 13.38
N VAL A 235 25.28 -35.24 14.14
CA VAL A 235 25.79 -35.47 15.49
C VAL A 235 24.77 -35.15 16.60
N GLY A 236 23.52 -34.85 16.26
CA GLY A 236 22.45 -34.59 17.22
C GLY A 236 22.46 -33.19 17.83
N GLU A 237 23.21 -32.24 17.26
CA GLU A 237 23.14 -30.82 17.66
C GLU A 237 21.89 -30.17 17.06
N TYR A 238 21.08 -29.55 17.90
CA TYR A 238 19.95 -28.72 17.48
C TYR A 238 20.41 -27.29 17.25
N ILE A 239 20.09 -26.79 16.06
CA ILE A 239 20.50 -25.48 15.59
C ILE A 239 19.24 -24.74 15.13
N HIS A 240 18.90 -23.65 15.83
CA HIS A 240 17.79 -22.76 15.47
C HIS A 240 18.35 -21.42 15.03
N LEU A 241 18.32 -21.15 13.73
CA LEU A 241 19.03 -20.00 13.15
C LEU A 241 18.05 -19.01 12.55
N LEU A 242 18.15 -17.78 13.04
CA LEU A 242 17.62 -16.61 12.37
C LEU A 242 18.70 -16.06 11.45
N TRP A 243 18.38 -15.86 10.19
CA TRP A 243 19.28 -15.22 9.25
C TRP A 243 18.58 -14.11 8.47
N ALA A 244 19.38 -13.14 8.01
CA ALA A 244 18.91 -12.06 7.16
C ALA A 244 19.93 -11.65 6.10
N GLU A 245 19.40 -11.20 4.97
CA GLU A 245 20.14 -10.69 3.81
C GLU A 245 19.99 -9.17 3.71
N PHE A 246 21.11 -8.45 3.56
CA PHE A 246 21.15 -6.99 3.44
C PHE A 246 22.02 -6.55 2.26
N HIS A 247 21.41 -5.82 1.32
CA HIS A 247 22.11 -5.20 0.18
C HIS A 247 22.51 -3.77 0.55
N GLN A 248 23.80 -3.45 0.44
CA GLN A 248 24.38 -2.16 0.82
C GLN A 248 24.92 -1.42 -0.42
N GLY A 249 24.08 -1.36 -1.47
CA GLY A 249 24.45 -0.89 -2.80
C GLY A 249 24.59 -2.04 -3.81
N PRO A 250 25.02 -1.76 -5.05
CA PRO A 250 25.10 -2.77 -6.12
C PRO A 250 26.26 -3.76 -5.93
N ASP A 251 27.27 -3.40 -5.15
CA ASP A 251 28.55 -4.12 -5.09
C ASP A 251 28.79 -4.78 -3.73
N ARG A 252 27.81 -4.77 -2.81
CA ARG A 252 27.97 -5.34 -1.47
C ARG A 252 26.68 -5.98 -0.96
N CYS A 253 26.81 -7.23 -0.51
CA CYS A 253 25.76 -7.94 0.20
C CYS A 253 26.33 -8.49 1.51
N THR A 254 25.60 -8.32 2.61
CA THR A 254 25.97 -8.86 3.92
C THR A 254 24.87 -9.77 4.44
N PHE A 255 25.28 -10.94 4.91
CA PHE A 255 24.46 -11.91 5.60
C PHE A 255 24.80 -11.90 7.08
N VAL A 256 23.77 -11.87 7.92
CA VAL A 256 23.90 -11.97 9.38
C VAL A 256 23.10 -13.15 9.87
N LEU A 257 23.69 -13.96 10.74
CA LEU A 257 23.06 -15.16 11.30
C LEU A 257 23.24 -15.24 12.80
N ARG A 258 22.14 -15.51 13.50
CA ARG A 258 22.07 -15.58 14.96
C ARG A 258 21.39 -16.88 15.37
N HIS A 259 22.02 -17.61 16.29
CA HIS A 259 21.35 -18.71 16.96
C HIS A 259 20.30 -18.17 17.94
N ILE A 260 19.05 -18.60 17.78
CA ILE A 260 17.96 -18.33 18.72
C ILE A 260 18.00 -19.42 19.79
N VAL A 261 18.25 -19.01 21.01
CA VAL A 261 18.39 -19.91 22.17
C VAL A 261 17.02 -20.18 22.79
N ASP A 262 16.17 -19.17 22.84
CA ASP A 262 14.85 -19.25 23.47
C ASP A 262 13.76 -18.89 22.46
N ASP A 263 12.77 -19.74 22.32
CA ASP A 263 11.67 -19.52 21.38
C ASP A 263 10.37 -20.02 22.01
N ASP A 264 9.50 -19.08 22.37
CA ASP A 264 8.23 -19.40 23.03
C ASP A 264 7.32 -20.28 22.14
N ALA A 265 7.50 -20.24 20.82
CA ALA A 265 6.73 -21.06 19.88
C ALA A 265 7.35 -22.46 19.65
N GLN A 266 8.63 -22.63 19.95
CA GLN A 266 9.37 -23.88 19.74
C GLN A 266 10.30 -24.17 20.91
N SER A 267 9.92 -25.13 21.73
CA SER A 267 10.83 -25.67 22.74
C SER A 267 11.62 -26.84 22.14
N PRO A 268 12.97 -26.77 22.11
CA PRO A 268 13.78 -27.92 21.74
C PRO A 268 13.51 -29.05 22.72
N SER A 269 13.57 -30.29 22.24
CA SER A 269 13.56 -31.44 23.14
C SER A 269 14.75 -31.32 24.11
N ALA A 270 14.50 -31.47 25.41
CA ALA A 270 15.49 -31.22 26.48
C ALA A 270 16.81 -32.03 26.37
N HIS A 271 16.86 -33.05 25.51
CA HIS A 271 18.03 -33.89 25.29
C HIS A 271 18.94 -33.43 24.14
N LEU A 272 18.51 -32.46 23.32
CA LEU A 272 19.30 -32.00 22.18
C LEU A 272 20.32 -30.95 22.62
N HIS A 273 21.58 -31.15 22.24
CA HIS A 273 22.63 -30.20 22.52
C HIS A 273 22.46 -28.94 21.66
N GLN A 274 22.65 -27.77 22.27
CA GLN A 274 22.63 -26.48 21.58
C GLN A 274 23.94 -25.74 21.75
N ARG A 275 24.34 -25.01 20.71
CA ARG A 275 25.50 -24.12 20.72
C ARG A 275 25.13 -22.73 20.21
N SER A 276 25.42 -21.71 21.01
CA SER A 276 25.26 -20.32 20.57
C SER A 276 26.26 -20.00 19.45
N ARG A 277 25.78 -19.40 18.36
CA ARG A 277 26.55 -19.09 17.16
C ARG A 277 26.13 -17.73 16.61
N ASN A 278 27.14 -16.96 16.18
CA ASN A 278 26.97 -15.66 15.54
C ASN A 278 27.85 -15.60 14.32
N ILE A 279 27.28 -15.21 13.18
CA ILE A 279 28.01 -15.21 11.92
C ILE A 279 27.69 -13.91 11.17
N TRP A 280 28.75 -13.27 10.71
CA TRP A 280 28.71 -12.18 9.75
C TRP A 280 29.47 -12.63 8.51
N SER A 281 28.85 -12.52 7.35
CA SER A 281 29.48 -12.82 6.06
C SER A 281 29.18 -11.69 5.09
N THR A 282 30.22 -11.03 4.58
CA THR A 282 30.07 -9.93 3.63
C THR A 282 30.72 -10.33 2.32
N LEU A 283 29.94 -10.24 1.25
CA LEU A 283 30.38 -10.39 -0.12
C LEU A 283 30.51 -9.01 -0.74
N VAL A 284 31.68 -8.72 -1.29
CA VAL A 284 31.99 -7.46 -1.97
C VAL A 284 32.46 -7.77 -3.38
N LYS A 285 31.93 -7.04 -4.36
CA LYS A 285 32.44 -7.06 -5.73
C LYS A 285 33.75 -6.30 -5.76
N VAL A 286 34.84 -7.00 -6.04
CA VAL A 286 36.17 -6.41 -6.20
C VAL A 286 36.27 -5.85 -7.62
N SER A 287 36.55 -4.55 -7.73
CA SER A 287 36.74 -3.89 -9.02
C SER A 287 38.22 -3.90 -9.39
N GLY A 288 38.59 -4.77 -10.33
CA GLY A 288 39.92 -4.82 -10.93
C GLY A 288 40.79 -5.92 -10.37
N MET A 289 40.83 -7.07 -11.05
CA MET A 289 41.95 -8.03 -10.98
C MET A 289 41.82 -9.08 -12.09
N TRP A 290 41.91 -8.62 -13.33
CA TRP A 290 42.27 -9.48 -14.47
C TRP A 290 43.25 -8.71 -15.35
N THR A 291 44.53 -8.82 -15.00
CA THR A 291 45.66 -8.75 -15.94
C THR A 291 46.68 -9.79 -15.51
#